data_AF-A0A4Y2H1F7-F1
#
_entry.id   AF-A0A4Y2H1F7-F1
#
_cell.length_a   1.000
_cell.length_b   1.000
_cell.length_c   1.000
_cell.angle_alpha   90.00
_cell.angle_beta   90.00
_cell.angle_gamma   90.00
#
_symmetry.space_group_name_H-M   'P 1'
#
loop_
_entity.id
_entity.type
_entity.pdbx_description
1 polymer ?
#
loop_
_entity_poly.entity_id
_entity_poly.type
_entity_poly.pdbx_seq_one_letter_code
_entity_poly.pdbx_strand_id
1 'polypeptide(L)'
;MLRNLITDFIAFSSMTYIFCSVLQAYLRHSPCYKNVSLSEEKCAPKYRHLIHLSENVEEQRNIDEGLRESCCAFNDFVLCKYVYVRKDCGQDAADFLEQHLDRISSPLIHEHCAHYTYATDSCNPSSSPILLPHCTLLLLLTVTVTLVQLIRGWKKL
;
A
#
# COMPACT_ATOMS: atom_id res chain seq x y z
N MET A 1 -48.41 18.01 0.47
CA MET A 1 -48.12 16.84 1.33
C MET A 1 -48.03 15.53 0.54
N LEU A 2 -49.08 15.08 -0.14
CA LEU A 2 -49.09 13.78 -0.84
C LEU A 2 -47.98 13.62 -1.92
N ARG A 3 -47.64 14.71 -2.61
CA ARG A 3 -46.57 14.72 -3.63
C ARG A 3 -45.19 14.47 -3.04
N ASN A 4 -44.91 14.93 -1.82
CA ASN A 4 -43.61 14.73 -1.17
C ASN A 4 -43.48 13.28 -0.66
N LEU A 5 -44.54 12.71 -0.10
CA LEU A 5 -44.59 11.31 0.33
C LEU A 5 -44.38 10.32 -0.82
N ILE A 6 -44.91 10.62 -2.01
CA ILE A 6 -44.69 9.79 -3.22
C ILE A 6 -43.24 9.90 -3.67
N THR A 7 -42.65 11.10 -3.67
CA THR A 7 -41.24 11.29 -4.02
C THR A 7 -40.31 10.60 -3.02
N ASP A 8 -40.60 10.68 -1.72
CA ASP A 8 -39.84 10.03 -0.66
C ASP A 8 -39.93 8.49 -0.77
N PHE A 9 -41.12 7.95 -1.07
CA PHE A 9 -41.30 6.51 -1.29
C PHE A 9 -40.57 6.01 -2.55
N ILE A 10 -40.62 6.77 -3.64
CA ILE A 10 -39.88 6.45 -4.87
C ILE A 10 -38.37 6.53 -4.61
N ALA A 11 -37.89 7.52 -3.87
CA ALA A 11 -36.49 7.65 -3.49
C ALA A 11 -36.03 6.47 -2.61
N PHE A 12 -36.84 6.07 -1.63
CA PHE A 12 -36.54 4.92 -0.77
C PHE A 12 -36.53 3.60 -1.56
N SER A 13 -37.51 3.39 -2.44
CA SER A 13 -37.58 2.22 -3.32
C SER A 13 -36.38 2.16 -4.28
N SER A 14 -36.00 3.30 -4.87
CA SER A 14 -34.84 3.41 -5.75
C SER A 14 -33.52 3.13 -5.00
N MET A 15 -33.37 3.69 -3.79
CA MET A 15 -32.20 3.46 -2.94
C MET A 15 -32.08 1.99 -2.51
N THR A 16 -33.19 1.36 -2.15
CA THR A 16 -33.25 -0.07 -1.81
C THR A 16 -32.86 -0.94 -3.00
N TYR A 17 -33.34 -0.60 -4.20
CA TYR A 17 -32.98 -1.30 -5.44
C TYR A 17 -31.49 -1.18 -5.76
N ILE A 18 -30.93 0.03 -5.69
CA ILE A 18 -29.51 0.31 -5.93
C ILE A 18 -28.63 -0.46 -4.93
N PHE A 19 -28.98 -0.43 -3.64
CA PHE A 19 -28.25 -1.18 -2.63
C PHE A 19 -28.28 -2.68 -2.89
N CYS A 20 -29.44 -3.23 -3.26
CA CYS A 20 -29.58 -4.64 -3.58
C CYS A 20 -28.74 -5.05 -4.81
N SER A 21 -28.72 -4.23 -5.87
CA SER A 21 -27.89 -4.50 -7.05
C SER A 21 -26.39 -4.46 -6.74
N VAL A 22 -25.95 -3.51 -5.91
CA VAL A 22 -24.54 -3.41 -5.49
C VAL A 22 -24.14 -4.61 -4.62
N LEU A 23 -25.00 -4.99 -3.67
CA LEU A 23 -24.77 -6.16 -2.82
C LEU A 23 -24.68 -7.43 -3.65
N GLN A 24 -25.56 -7.62 -4.63
CA GLN A 24 -25.55 -8.79 -5.49
C GLN A 24 -24.26 -8.87 -6.32
N ALA A 25 -23.80 -7.75 -6.88
CA ALA A 25 -22.52 -7.68 -7.58
C ALA A 25 -21.34 -8.01 -6.64
N TYR A 26 -21.33 -7.45 -5.42
CA TYR A 26 -20.33 -7.79 -4.41
C TYR A 26 -20.31 -9.29 -4.09
N LEU A 27 -21.49 -9.87 -3.81
CA LEU A 27 -21.62 -11.29 -3.48
C LEU A 27 -21.13 -12.18 -4.62
N ARG A 28 -21.38 -11.80 -5.88
CA ARG A 28 -20.90 -12.51 -7.08
C ARG A 28 -19.37 -12.61 -7.12
N HIS A 29 -18.66 -11.53 -6.80
CA HIS A 29 -17.19 -11.49 -6.88
C HIS A 29 -16.49 -11.92 -5.58
N SER A 30 -17.20 -11.91 -4.46
CA SER A 30 -16.68 -12.22 -3.12
C SER A 30 -15.88 -13.53 -3.03
N PRO A 31 -16.25 -14.67 -3.68
CA PRO A 31 -15.49 -15.91 -3.57
C PRO A 31 -14.10 -15.77 -4.19
N CYS A 32 -14.00 -15.10 -5.34
CA CYS A 32 -12.72 -14.87 -6.00
C CYS A 32 -11.85 -13.89 -5.20
N TYR A 33 -12.43 -12.81 -4.67
CA TYR A 33 -11.70 -11.86 -3.80
C TYR A 33 -11.14 -12.54 -2.56
N LYS A 34 -11.91 -13.43 -1.95
CA LYS A 34 -11.46 -14.23 -0.81
C LYS A 34 -10.29 -15.14 -1.20
N ASN A 35 -10.36 -15.82 -2.34
CA ASN A 35 -9.26 -16.66 -2.83
C ASN A 35 -7.98 -15.83 -3.08
N VAL A 36 -8.11 -14.66 -3.70
CA VAL A 36 -6.97 -13.73 -3.90
C VAL A 36 -6.37 -13.30 -2.56
N SER A 37 -7.22 -12.98 -1.58
CA SER A 37 -6.78 -12.46 -0.28
C SER A 37 -6.15 -13.53 0.62
N LEU A 38 -6.57 -14.80 0.48
CA LEU A 38 -6.16 -15.90 1.37
C LEU A 38 -5.20 -16.91 0.74
N SER A 39 -4.86 -16.77 -0.55
CA SER A 39 -3.86 -17.61 -1.20
C SER A 39 -2.43 -17.16 -0.87
N GLU A 40 -1.58 -18.10 -0.45
CA GLU A 40 -0.15 -17.87 -0.12
C GLU A 40 0.64 -17.27 -1.28
N GLU A 41 0.37 -17.72 -2.50
CA GLU A 41 1.06 -17.29 -3.72
C GLU A 41 0.56 -15.92 -4.23
N LYS A 42 -0.38 -15.31 -3.51
CA LYS A 42 -1.05 -14.06 -3.88
C LYS A 42 -0.92 -13.05 -2.74
N CYS A 43 -2.03 -12.70 -2.09
CA CYS A 43 -2.06 -11.60 -1.14
C CYS A 43 -2.10 -12.04 0.33
N ALA A 44 -2.12 -13.35 0.63
CA ALA A 44 -2.17 -13.82 2.02
C ALA A 44 -1.01 -13.31 2.90
N PRO A 45 0.26 -13.25 2.43
CA PRO A 45 1.35 -12.72 3.24
C PRO A 45 1.12 -11.26 3.65
N LYS A 46 0.69 -10.42 2.71
CA LYS A 46 0.38 -9.00 2.94
C LYS A 46 -0.86 -8.82 3.81
N TYR A 47 -1.89 -9.65 3.60
CA TYR A 47 -3.11 -9.66 4.40
C TYR A 47 -2.81 -9.99 5.86
N ARG A 48 -2.04 -11.06 6.13
CA ARG A 48 -1.69 -11.45 7.50
C ARG A 48 -0.82 -10.40 8.18
N HIS A 49 0.14 -9.81 7.47
CA HIS A 49 0.97 -8.75 8.02
C HIS A 49 0.12 -7.54 8.44
N LEU A 50 -0.81 -7.12 7.58
CA LEU A 50 -1.76 -6.06 7.90
C LEU A 50 -2.61 -6.39 9.15
N ILE A 51 -3.16 -7.60 9.24
CA ILE A 51 -3.94 -8.04 10.41
C ILE A 51 -3.07 -8.06 11.68
N HIS A 52 -1.86 -8.60 11.59
CA HIS A 52 -0.93 -8.65 12.70
C HIS A 52 -0.60 -7.25 13.24
N LEU A 53 -0.39 -6.27 12.38
CA LEU A 53 -0.15 -4.88 12.79
C LEU A 53 -1.37 -4.26 13.48
N SER A 54 -2.58 -4.60 13.01
CA SER A 54 -3.82 -4.10 13.63
C SER A 54 -4.10 -4.72 15.01
N GLU A 55 -3.68 -5.97 15.22
CA GLU A 55 -3.89 -6.69 16.48
C GLU A 55 -2.81 -6.40 17.52
N ASN A 56 -1.58 -6.14 17.07
CA ASN A 56 -0.41 -5.94 17.93
C ASN A 56 0.03 -4.48 17.93
N VAL A 57 -0.85 -3.60 18.38
CA VAL A 57 -0.51 -2.20 18.63
C VAL A 57 0.36 -2.14 19.88
N GLU A 58 1.68 -2.18 19.69
CA GLU A 58 2.62 -2.05 20.81
C GLU A 58 2.55 -0.63 21.38
N GLU A 59 2.09 -0.52 22.64
CA GLU A 59 1.90 0.74 23.37
C GLU A 59 3.22 1.51 23.57
N GLN A 60 4.37 0.84 23.45
CA GLN A 60 5.71 1.44 23.52
C GLN A 60 6.30 1.91 22.18
N ARG A 61 5.67 1.60 21.03
CA ARG A 61 6.21 2.03 19.72
C ARG A 61 5.93 3.50 19.50
N ASN A 62 6.84 4.15 18.75
CA ASN A 62 6.57 5.50 18.24
C ASN A 62 5.29 5.43 17.39
N ILE A 63 4.29 6.23 17.77
CA ILE A 63 2.97 6.28 17.14
C ILE A 63 3.11 6.56 15.63
N ASP A 64 4.00 7.46 15.23
CA ASP A 64 4.23 7.81 13.82
C ASP A 64 4.83 6.62 13.04
N GLU A 65 5.71 5.84 13.69
CA GLU A 65 6.30 4.66 13.06
C GLU A 65 5.28 3.53 12.90
N GLY A 66 4.46 3.27 13.92
CA GLY A 66 3.38 2.28 13.85
C GLY A 66 2.29 2.66 12.83
N LEU A 67 1.96 3.95 12.73
CA LEU A 67 1.04 4.47 11.71
C LEU A 67 1.64 4.32 10.32
N ARG A 68 2.91 4.68 10.11
CA ARG A 68 3.61 4.49 8.85
C ARG A 68 3.59 3.02 8.42
N GLU A 69 3.96 2.11 9.33
CA GLU A 69 4.00 0.67 9.05
C GLU A 69 2.60 0.14 8.65
N SER A 70 1.56 0.52 9.40
CA SER A 70 0.17 0.14 9.12
C SER A 70 -0.33 0.68 7.77
N CYS A 71 -0.03 1.94 7.47
CA CYS A 71 -0.40 2.58 6.21
C CYS A 71 0.28 1.90 5.01
N CYS A 72 1.56 1.55 5.14
CA CYS A 72 2.30 0.85 4.10
C CYS A 72 1.79 -0.57 3.90
N ALA A 73 1.56 -1.33 4.97
CA ALA A 73 1.00 -2.68 4.89
C ALA A 73 -0.40 -2.68 4.25
N PHE A 74 -1.24 -1.68 4.55
CA PHE A 74 -2.56 -1.52 3.95
C PHE A 74 -2.47 -1.25 2.45
N ASN A 75 -1.65 -0.27 2.06
CA ASN A 75 -1.43 0.07 0.65
C ASN A 75 -0.89 -1.13 -0.14
N ASP A 76 0.07 -1.86 0.41
CA ASP A 76 0.64 -3.06 -0.17
C ASP A 76 -0.42 -4.15 -0.42
N PHE A 77 -1.29 -4.38 0.56
CA PHE A 77 -2.39 -5.34 0.43
C PHE A 77 -3.39 -4.91 -0.65
N VAL A 78 -3.77 -3.63 -0.69
CA VAL A 78 -4.69 -3.06 -1.68
C VAL A 78 -4.13 -3.19 -3.10
N LEU A 79 -2.85 -2.83 -3.31
CA LEU A 79 -2.18 -2.99 -4.61
C LEU A 79 -2.11 -4.45 -5.05
N CYS A 80 -1.81 -5.36 -4.12
CA CYS A 80 -1.83 -6.80 -4.41
C CYS A 80 -3.20 -7.25 -4.90
N LYS A 81 -4.29 -6.80 -4.22
CA LYS A 81 -5.65 -7.13 -4.63
C LYS A 81 -5.96 -6.64 -6.04
N TYR A 82 -5.61 -5.40 -6.39
CA TYR A 82 -5.85 -4.89 -7.75
C TYR A 82 -5.20 -5.76 -8.83
N VAL A 83 -3.93 -6.12 -8.63
CA VAL A 83 -3.18 -6.95 -9.57
C VAL A 83 -3.83 -8.32 -9.75
N TYR A 84 -4.06 -9.05 -8.64
CA TYR A 84 -4.55 -10.42 -8.72
C TYR A 84 -6.05 -10.53 -8.99
N VAL A 85 -6.87 -9.55 -8.62
CA VAL A 85 -8.29 -9.54 -9.00
C VAL A 85 -8.44 -9.34 -10.50
N ARG A 86 -7.73 -8.37 -11.09
CA ARG A 86 -7.77 -8.18 -12.55
C ARG A 86 -7.26 -9.41 -13.30
N LYS A 87 -6.20 -10.03 -12.80
CA LYS A 87 -5.59 -11.22 -13.40
C LYS A 87 -6.47 -12.48 -13.26
N ASP A 88 -7.03 -12.74 -12.10
CA ASP A 88 -7.63 -14.04 -11.77
C ASP A 88 -9.16 -14.03 -11.74
N CYS A 89 -9.79 -12.88 -11.47
CA CYS A 89 -11.24 -12.74 -11.33
C CYS A 89 -11.91 -12.08 -12.55
N GLY A 90 -11.11 -11.52 -13.47
CA GLY A 90 -11.56 -10.87 -14.70
C GLY A 90 -11.81 -9.37 -14.57
N GLN A 91 -12.00 -8.72 -15.72
CA GLN A 91 -12.11 -7.25 -15.81
C GLN A 91 -13.34 -6.70 -15.10
N ASP A 92 -14.51 -7.34 -15.23
CA ASP A 92 -15.75 -6.94 -14.55
C ASP A 92 -15.58 -6.86 -13.03
N ALA A 93 -14.87 -7.84 -12.45
CA ALA A 93 -14.53 -7.84 -11.03
C ALA A 93 -13.54 -6.72 -10.67
N ALA A 94 -12.54 -6.46 -11.53
CA ALA A 94 -11.60 -5.37 -11.31
C ALA A 94 -12.29 -4.00 -11.34
N ASP A 95 -13.18 -3.77 -12.30
CA ASP A 95 -13.93 -2.52 -12.43
C ASP A 95 -14.85 -2.30 -11.23
N PHE A 96 -15.53 -3.36 -10.76
CA PHE A 96 -16.34 -3.30 -9.54
C PHE A 96 -15.48 -3.02 -8.29
N LEU A 97 -14.31 -3.66 -8.17
CA LEU A 97 -13.35 -3.43 -7.08
C LEU A 97 -12.89 -1.95 -7.06
N GLU A 98 -12.49 -1.40 -8.21
CA GLU A 98 -12.06 0.00 -8.35
C GLU A 98 -13.19 0.99 -8.06
N GLN A 99 -14.43 0.70 -8.46
CA GLN A 99 -15.52 1.66 -8.27
C GLN A 99 -16.09 1.67 -6.84
N HIS A 100 -16.03 0.54 -6.13
CA HIS A 100 -16.81 0.35 -4.89
C HIS A 100 -15.95 -0.01 -3.69
N LEU A 101 -14.92 -0.84 -3.87
CA LEU A 101 -13.99 -1.16 -2.78
C LEU A 101 -12.94 -0.06 -2.63
N ASP A 102 -12.50 0.59 -3.72
CA ASP A 102 -11.66 1.79 -3.61
C ASP A 102 -12.35 2.89 -2.81
N ARG A 103 -13.65 3.14 -3.04
CA ARG A 103 -14.40 4.15 -2.26
C ARG A 103 -14.41 3.88 -0.76
N ILE A 104 -14.17 2.65 -0.32
CA ILE A 104 -14.08 2.28 1.10
C ILE A 104 -12.64 2.44 1.62
N SER A 105 -11.64 2.01 0.85
CA SER A 105 -10.23 2.07 1.26
C SER A 105 -9.55 3.42 1.02
N SER A 106 -10.02 4.17 0.03
CA SER A 106 -9.40 5.39 -0.47
C SER A 106 -9.48 6.56 0.52
N PRO A 107 -10.59 6.80 1.25
CA PRO A 107 -10.61 7.81 2.32
C PRO A 107 -9.58 7.52 3.42
N LEU A 108 -9.45 6.25 3.83
CA LEU A 108 -8.42 5.85 4.80
C LEU A 108 -7.00 6.15 4.29
N ILE A 109 -6.72 5.83 3.02
CA ILE A 109 -5.41 6.10 2.40
C ILE A 109 -5.15 7.60 2.26
N HIS A 110 -6.15 8.37 1.82
CA HIS A 110 -5.97 9.78 1.45
C HIS A 110 -6.11 10.75 2.63
N GLU A 111 -6.83 10.41 3.68
CA GLU A 111 -7.00 11.29 4.84
C GLU A 111 -6.02 10.95 5.97
N HIS A 112 -5.80 9.65 6.23
CA HIS A 112 -4.99 9.21 7.36
C HIS A 112 -3.58 8.77 6.96
N CYS A 113 -3.41 8.26 5.75
CA CYS A 113 -2.12 7.72 5.29
C CYS A 113 -1.40 8.60 4.26
N ALA A 114 -1.97 9.74 3.83
CA ALA A 114 -1.43 10.50 2.71
C ALA A 114 0.02 10.96 2.92
N HIS A 115 0.40 11.29 4.16
CA HIS A 115 1.77 11.65 4.52
C HIS A 115 2.76 10.47 4.41
N TYR A 116 2.25 9.24 4.44
CA TYR A 116 3.04 8.01 4.48
C TYR A 116 3.01 7.22 3.17
N THR A 117 2.08 7.47 2.26
CA THR A 117 1.95 6.76 0.98
C THR A 117 2.43 7.54 -0.23
N TYR A 118 2.40 8.87 -0.20
CA TYR A 118 2.74 9.72 -1.36
C TYR A 118 4.09 10.43 -1.26
N ALA A 119 4.74 10.42 -0.10
CA ALA A 119 6.12 10.85 0.01
C ALA A 119 7.01 9.76 -0.61
N THR A 120 7.74 10.08 -1.69
CA THR A 120 8.74 9.18 -2.27
C THR A 120 9.69 8.70 -1.15
N ASP A 121 9.82 7.38 -0.99
CA ASP A 121 10.61 6.64 0.01
C ASP A 121 9.99 6.35 1.39
N SER A 122 8.75 6.76 1.70
CA SER A 122 8.17 6.55 3.04
C SER A 122 7.79 5.11 3.39
N CYS A 123 7.42 4.29 2.40
CA CYS A 123 7.12 2.86 2.60
C CYS A 123 8.30 1.92 2.33
N ASN A 124 9.50 2.48 2.15
CA ASN A 124 10.71 1.67 2.03
C ASN A 124 11.26 1.42 3.44
N PRO A 125 11.35 0.17 3.93
CA PRO A 125 12.05 -0.14 5.19
C PRO A 125 13.58 0.05 5.09
N SER A 126 14.06 0.74 4.05
CA SER A 126 15.48 0.95 3.75
C SER A 126 15.80 2.43 3.53
N SER A 127 15.59 3.22 4.57
CA SER A 127 16.51 4.32 4.88
C SER A 127 17.07 4.12 6.29
N SER A 128 17.67 2.94 6.54
CA SER A 128 18.94 3.00 7.28
C SER A 128 19.81 3.97 6.50
N PRO A 129 20.46 4.98 7.11
CA PRO A 129 21.46 5.75 6.39
C PRO A 129 22.38 4.71 5.75
N ILE A 130 22.60 4.82 4.44
CA ILE A 130 23.66 4.08 3.77
C ILE A 130 24.93 4.54 4.48
N LEU A 131 25.29 3.85 5.56
CA LEU A 131 26.60 3.90 6.13
C LEU A 131 27.43 3.24 5.05
N LEU A 132 27.92 4.07 4.12
CA LEU A 132 28.96 3.70 3.18
C LEU A 132 29.91 2.77 3.94
N PRO A 133 30.11 1.52 3.48
CA PRO A 133 30.94 0.60 4.22
C PRO A 133 32.28 1.30 4.44
N HIS A 134 32.70 1.46 5.69
CA HIS A 134 33.94 2.17 6.05
C HIS A 134 35.14 1.67 5.22
N CYS A 135 35.09 0.43 4.74
CA CYS A 135 36.02 -0.14 3.77
C CYS A 135 36.15 0.64 2.45
N THR A 136 35.05 1.14 1.86
CA THR A 136 35.09 1.87 0.58
C THR A 136 35.74 3.25 0.70
N LEU A 137 35.49 3.96 1.81
CA LEU A 137 36.13 5.24 2.10
C LEU A 137 37.63 5.08 2.39
N LEU A 138 38.01 4.04 3.15
CA LEU A 138 39.42 3.69 3.39
C LEU A 138 40.17 3.30 2.10
N LEU A 139 39.50 2.58 1.18
CA LEU A 139 40.09 2.22 -0.11
C LEU A 139 40.29 3.46 -1.01
N LEU A 140 39.34 4.39 -1.02
CA LEU A 140 39.47 5.64 -1.80
C LEU A 140 40.55 6.56 -1.23
N LEU A 141 40.69 6.65 0.10
CA LEU A 141 41.76 7.42 0.74
C LEU A 141 43.15 6.81 0.46
N THR A 142 43.28 5.48 0.47
CA THR A 142 44.57 4.84 0.15
C THR A 142 44.93 5.00 -1.33
N VAL A 143 43.97 4.86 -2.25
CA VAL A 143 44.19 5.05 -3.69
C VAL A 143 44.55 6.50 -4.04
N THR A 144 43.91 7.49 -3.40
CA THR A 144 44.24 8.90 -3.63
C THR A 144 45.62 9.27 -3.09
N VAL A 145 46.01 8.73 -1.92
CA VAL A 145 47.37 8.95 -1.37
C VAL A 145 48.42 8.32 -2.28
N THR A 146 48.25 7.08 -2.76
CA THR A 146 49.23 6.43 -3.66
C THR A 146 49.35 7.13 -5.00
N LEU A 147 48.24 7.59 -5.59
CA LEU A 147 48.24 8.43 -6.81
C LEU A 147 48.99 9.75 -6.58
N VAL A 148 48.75 10.44 -5.47
CA VAL A 148 49.46 11.70 -5.16
C VAL A 148 50.96 11.46 -4.97
N GLN A 149 51.38 10.35 -4.35
CA GLN A 149 52.80 10.02 -4.23
C GLN A 149 53.44 9.65 -5.58
N LEU A 150 52.72 8.95 -6.46
CA LEU A 150 53.19 8.64 -7.82
C LEU A 150 53.32 9.92 -8.67
N ILE A 151 52.33 10.82 -8.64
CA ILE A 151 52.37 12.09 -9.36
C ILE A 151 53.51 12.98 -8.83
N ARG A 152 53.73 13.02 -7.51
CA ARG A 152 54.85 13.75 -6.90
C ARG A 152 56.20 13.13 -7.21
N GLY A 153 56.29 11.80 -7.29
CA GLY A 153 57.50 11.08 -7.65
C GLY A 153 57.90 11.30 -9.12
N TRP A 154 56.92 11.37 -10.02
CA TRP A 154 57.18 11.60 -11.45
C TRP A 154 57.62 13.04 -11.75
N LYS A 155 57.24 14.00 -10.90
CA LYS A 155 57.66 15.41 -11.01
C LYS A 155 59.08 15.68 -10.48
N LYS A 156 59.77 14.67 -9.94
CA LYS A 156 61.13 14.76 -9.39
C LYS A 156 62.20 14.05 -10.25
N LEU A 157 61.84 13.58 -11.44
CA LEU A 157 62.78 13.16 -12.49
C LEU A 157 62.77 14.19 -13.62
#